data_AF-A0A2S6AIU3-F1
#
_entry.id   AF-A0A2S6AIU3-F1
#
_cell.length_a   1.000
_cell.length_b   1.000
_cell.length_c   1.000
_cell.angle_alpha   90.00
_cell.angle_beta   90.00
_cell.angle_gamma   90.00
#
_symmetry.space_group_name_H-M   'P 1'
#
loop_
_entity.id
_entity.type
_entity.pdbx_description
1 polymer ?
#
loop_
_entity_poly.entity_id
_entity_poly.type
_entity_poly.pdbx_seq_one_letter_code
_entity_poly.pdbx_strand_id
1 'polypeptide(L)'
;MSEVAVPGTAVADARTYFANSGGIDGYYFTTPTGRWQCAIIVGGDPHMAGCQPATNIGAGIGVKGAPTVESSYSHKQVPPDTILIERGSEPRFAVLRQAVFRLAPEEAKVLPYNTSLSADGFTCTARDSGLSCTDDTSRRGFAFSTEGFSMN
;
A
#
# COMPACT_ATOMS: atom_id res chain seq x y z
N MET A 1 -1.47 36.73 -13.92
CA MET A 1 -1.53 35.41 -14.57
C MET A 1 -1.79 34.40 -13.48
N SER A 2 -2.95 33.75 -13.53
CA SER A 2 -3.49 32.92 -12.45
C SER A 2 -2.65 31.66 -12.26
N GLU A 3 -2.08 31.50 -11.06
CA GLU A 3 -1.61 30.19 -10.59
C GLU A 3 -2.87 29.33 -10.37
N VAL A 4 -3.13 28.42 -11.30
CA VAL A 4 -4.12 27.37 -11.11
C VAL A 4 -3.58 26.51 -9.98
N ALA A 5 -4.17 26.64 -8.79
CA ALA A 5 -4.01 25.67 -7.73
C ALA A 5 -4.49 24.32 -8.28
N VAL A 6 -3.56 23.48 -8.72
CA VAL A 6 -3.76 22.03 -8.78
C VAL A 6 -4.45 21.67 -7.47
N PRO A 7 -5.63 21.02 -7.46
CA PRO A 7 -6.29 20.65 -6.21
C PRO A 7 -5.27 19.83 -5.41
N GLY A 8 -4.71 20.47 -4.39
CA GLY A 8 -3.58 19.94 -3.66
C GLY A 8 -4.01 18.64 -3.02
N THR A 9 -3.19 17.60 -3.16
CA THR A 9 -3.40 16.37 -2.42
C THR A 9 -3.54 16.73 -0.94
N ALA A 10 -4.70 16.46 -0.34
CA ALA A 10 -4.91 16.74 1.06
C ALA A 10 -4.00 15.83 1.89
N VAL A 11 -3.42 16.33 2.98
CA VAL A 11 -2.62 15.48 3.86
C VAL A 11 -3.48 14.99 5.01
N ALA A 12 -3.61 13.67 5.12
CA ALA A 12 -4.28 13.01 6.22
C ALA A 12 -3.45 13.11 7.51
N ASP A 13 -4.11 13.31 8.66
CA ASP A 13 -3.45 13.15 9.95
C ASP A 13 -3.12 11.68 10.18
N ALA A 14 -1.82 11.36 10.07
CA ALA A 14 -1.31 10.00 10.19
C ALA A 14 -1.65 9.35 11.52
N ARG A 15 -1.74 10.13 12.61
CA ARG A 15 -2.06 9.59 13.94
C ARG A 15 -3.42 8.90 13.97
N THR A 16 -4.35 9.32 13.12
CA THR A 16 -5.69 8.72 13.03
C THR A 16 -5.72 7.38 12.29
N TYR A 17 -4.60 6.97 11.69
CA TYR A 17 -4.43 5.70 10.97
C TYR A 17 -3.46 4.76 11.71
N PHE A 18 -2.82 5.23 12.78
CA PHE A 18 -1.91 4.41 13.57
C PHE A 18 -2.69 3.34 14.34
N ALA A 19 -2.28 2.08 14.20
CA ALA A 19 -2.82 0.95 14.93
C ALA A 19 -1.77 -0.16 15.09
N ASN A 20 -2.04 -1.10 15.99
CA ASN A 20 -1.28 -2.34 16.12
C ASN A 20 -2.13 -3.50 15.57
N SER A 21 -1.64 -4.18 14.53
CA SER A 21 -2.31 -5.34 13.94
C SER A 21 -1.46 -6.57 14.18
N GLY A 22 -1.94 -7.52 14.98
CA GLY A 22 -1.22 -8.77 15.27
C GLY A 22 0.18 -8.59 15.86
N GLY A 23 0.42 -7.52 16.63
CA GLY A 23 1.73 -7.19 17.19
C GLY A 23 2.60 -6.28 16.32
N ILE A 24 2.12 -5.86 15.15
CA ILE A 24 2.84 -5.00 14.21
C ILE A 24 2.28 -3.57 14.25
N ASP A 25 3.09 -2.64 14.71
CA ASP A 25 2.78 -1.21 14.66
C ASP A 25 2.85 -0.68 13.22
N GLY A 26 1.81 0.04 12.81
CA GLY A 26 1.74 0.61 11.49
C GLY A 26 0.60 1.59 11.31
N TYR A 27 0.61 2.26 10.17
CA TYR A 27 -0.43 3.19 9.76
C TYR A 27 -1.32 2.51 8.74
N TYR A 28 -2.41 1.92 9.19
CA TYR A 28 -3.30 1.10 8.38
C TYR A 28 -4.43 1.95 7.80
N PHE A 29 -4.72 1.76 6.53
CA PHE A 29 -5.81 2.44 5.84
C PHE A 29 -6.40 1.58 4.73
N THR A 30 -7.64 1.85 4.38
CA THR A 30 -8.34 1.19 3.27
C THR A 30 -8.54 2.18 2.13
N THR A 31 -8.44 1.72 0.88
CA THR A 31 -8.77 2.57 -0.27
C THR A 31 -10.26 2.91 -0.29
N PRO A 32 -10.70 4.06 -0.84
CA PRO A 32 -12.12 4.43 -0.88
C PRO A 32 -13.02 3.40 -1.56
N THR A 33 -12.48 2.64 -2.51
CA THR A 33 -13.17 1.54 -3.19
C THR A 33 -13.36 0.29 -2.33
N GLY A 34 -12.73 0.22 -1.14
CA GLY A 34 -12.70 -0.97 -0.28
C GLY A 34 -11.90 -2.14 -0.87
N ARG A 35 -11.28 -1.99 -2.03
CA ARG A 35 -10.64 -3.09 -2.76
C ARG A 35 -9.30 -3.49 -2.16
N TRP A 36 -8.54 -2.52 -1.67
CA TRP A 36 -7.22 -2.73 -1.10
C TRP A 36 -7.11 -2.14 0.28
N GLN A 37 -6.39 -2.86 1.13
CA GLN A 37 -5.99 -2.44 2.46
C GLN A 37 -4.47 -2.31 2.46
N CYS A 38 -4.01 -1.19 3.00
CA CYS A 38 -2.63 -0.77 2.92
C CYS A 38 -2.14 -0.37 4.30
N ALA A 39 -0.83 -0.45 4.48
CA ALA A 39 -0.22 0.05 5.69
C ALA A 39 1.20 0.56 5.46
N ILE A 40 1.61 1.51 6.30
CA ILE A 40 3.02 1.85 6.51
C ILE A 40 3.44 1.16 7.81
N ILE A 41 4.21 0.09 7.69
CA ILE A 41 4.69 -0.73 8.80
C ILE A 41 5.96 -0.11 9.39
N VAL A 42 5.90 0.19 10.68
CA VAL A 42 7.00 0.80 11.46
C VAL A 42 7.43 -0.06 12.64
N GLY A 43 6.67 -1.11 12.96
CA GLY A 43 6.96 -2.05 14.06
C GLY A 43 8.04 -3.09 13.76
N GLY A 44 8.85 -2.92 12.71
CA GLY A 44 9.91 -3.85 12.32
C GLY A 44 10.95 -3.21 11.39
N ASP A 45 12.13 -3.82 11.29
CA ASP A 45 13.24 -3.37 10.43
C ASP A 45 13.50 -4.42 9.32
N PRO A 46 13.42 -4.07 8.02
CA PRO A 46 13.18 -2.73 7.48
C PRO A 46 11.73 -2.26 7.61
N HIS A 47 11.58 -0.95 7.79
CA HIS A 47 10.30 -0.27 7.70
C HIS A 47 9.81 -0.37 6.24
N MET A 48 8.51 -0.56 6.03
CA MET A 48 7.97 -0.84 4.70
C MET A 48 6.55 -0.31 4.54
N ALA A 49 6.21 0.12 3.33
CA ALA A 49 4.85 0.49 2.96
C ALA A 49 4.32 -0.46 1.89
N GLY A 50 3.07 -0.89 2.02
CA GLY A 50 2.52 -1.89 1.11
C GLY A 50 1.02 -2.01 1.18
N CYS A 51 0.49 -2.78 0.24
CA CYS A 51 -0.93 -3.01 0.06
C CYS A 51 -1.25 -4.46 -0.27
N GLN A 52 -2.39 -4.90 0.23
CA GLN A 52 -2.96 -6.22 0.04
C GLN A 52 -4.42 -6.09 -0.41
N PRO A 53 -4.97 -7.09 -1.12
CA PRO A 53 -6.40 -7.12 -1.41
C PRO A 53 -7.17 -7.22 -0.08
N ALA A 54 -8.27 -6.48 0.03
CA ALA A 54 -9.14 -6.55 1.20
C ALA A 54 -9.74 -7.96 1.38
N THR A 55 -9.86 -8.73 0.28
CA THR A 55 -10.42 -10.07 0.28
C THR A 55 -9.35 -11.15 0.08
N ASN A 56 -9.49 -12.29 0.78
CA ASN A 56 -8.56 -13.42 0.74
C ASN A 56 -8.78 -14.39 -0.44
N ILE A 57 -9.53 -14.01 -1.49
CA ILE A 57 -10.14 -14.96 -2.45
C ILE A 57 -9.11 -15.52 -3.47
N GLY A 58 -7.82 -15.51 -3.17
CA GLY A 58 -6.79 -16.18 -3.99
C GLY A 58 -6.62 -15.61 -5.40
N ALA A 59 -7.35 -14.55 -5.76
CA ALA A 59 -7.29 -13.88 -7.07
C ALA A 59 -6.06 -12.96 -7.24
N GLY A 60 -5.13 -13.00 -6.28
CA GLY A 60 -4.03 -12.04 -6.18
C GLY A 60 -4.52 -10.63 -5.84
N ILE A 61 -3.64 -9.66 -6.02
CA ILE A 61 -3.88 -8.24 -5.72
C ILE A 61 -4.90 -7.59 -6.69
N GLY A 62 -5.31 -8.28 -7.76
CA GLY A 62 -6.33 -7.78 -8.69
C GLY A 62 -5.85 -6.60 -9.54
N VAL A 63 -4.54 -6.51 -9.78
CA VAL A 63 -3.89 -5.52 -10.65
C VAL A 63 -3.61 -6.16 -12.00
N LYS A 64 -4.15 -5.59 -13.07
CA LYS A 64 -3.91 -6.10 -14.43
C LYS A 64 -2.42 -5.98 -14.78
N GLY A 65 -1.86 -7.04 -15.37
CA GLY A 65 -0.46 -7.10 -15.78
C GLY A 65 0.53 -7.40 -14.65
N ALA A 66 0.09 -7.53 -13.40
CA ALA A 66 0.98 -7.92 -12.30
C ALA A 66 1.66 -9.26 -12.62
N PRO A 67 3.00 -9.34 -12.53
CA PRO A 67 3.73 -10.57 -12.80
C PRO A 67 3.36 -11.63 -11.77
N THR A 68 3.42 -12.91 -12.13
CA THR A 68 3.45 -13.97 -11.12
C THR A 68 4.77 -13.89 -10.36
N VAL A 69 4.73 -14.11 -9.05
CA VAL A 69 5.92 -14.18 -8.21
C VAL A 69 5.97 -15.55 -7.55
N GLU A 70 7.17 -16.00 -7.22
CA GLU A 70 7.35 -17.26 -6.51
C GLU A 70 6.77 -17.13 -5.10
N SER A 71 5.85 -18.02 -4.74
CA SER A 71 5.39 -18.15 -3.37
C SER A 71 6.50 -18.79 -2.53
N SER A 72 6.93 -18.13 -1.47
CA SER A 72 7.90 -18.67 -0.50
C SER A 72 7.43 -19.94 0.22
N TYR A 73 6.14 -20.29 0.10
CA TYR A 73 5.58 -21.49 0.70
C TYR A 73 5.48 -22.65 -0.29
N SER A 74 4.88 -22.41 -1.47
CA SER A 74 4.64 -23.47 -2.44
C SER A 74 5.75 -23.61 -3.49
N HIS A 75 6.72 -22.68 -3.55
CA HIS A 75 7.74 -22.57 -4.60
C HIS A 75 7.16 -22.54 -6.02
N LYS A 76 5.91 -22.07 -6.13
CA LYS A 76 5.19 -21.97 -7.41
C LYS A 76 5.02 -20.51 -7.76
N GLN A 77 5.05 -20.23 -9.06
CA GLN A 77 4.67 -18.95 -9.60
C GLN A 77 3.16 -18.76 -9.44
N VAL A 78 2.77 -17.80 -8.61
CA VAL A 78 1.36 -17.49 -8.32
C VAL A 78 1.13 -15.99 -8.46
N PRO A 79 -0.12 -15.55 -8.69
CA PRO A 79 -0.45 -14.14 -8.64
C PRO A 79 -0.06 -13.53 -7.29
N PRO A 80 0.62 -12.37 -7.26
CA PRO A 80 1.01 -11.74 -6.02
C PRO A 80 -0.21 -11.27 -5.26
N ASP A 81 -0.18 -11.41 -3.94
CA ASP A 81 -1.23 -10.88 -3.06
C ASP A 81 -0.79 -9.57 -2.39
N THR A 82 0.43 -9.11 -2.66
CA THR A 82 0.99 -7.94 -2.00
C THR A 82 1.86 -7.15 -2.98
N ILE A 83 1.76 -5.82 -2.92
CA ILE A 83 2.74 -4.90 -3.48
C ILE A 83 3.33 -4.10 -2.32
N LEU A 84 4.65 -3.99 -2.26
CA LEU A 84 5.31 -3.29 -1.16
C LEU A 84 6.60 -2.61 -1.62
N ILE A 85 7.03 -1.65 -0.81
CA ILE A 85 8.36 -1.04 -0.87
C ILE A 85 8.96 -1.06 0.53
N GLU A 86 10.13 -1.65 0.64
CA GLU A 86 10.97 -1.59 1.84
C GLU A 86 11.87 -0.36 1.75
N ARG A 87 12.17 0.25 2.90
CA ARG A 87 13.03 1.44 2.96
C ARG A 87 14.36 1.17 2.28
N GLY A 88 14.74 2.02 1.32
CA GLY A 88 16.01 1.87 0.61
C GLY A 88 16.05 0.72 -0.40
N SER A 89 14.95 -0.01 -0.64
CA SER A 89 14.86 -1.05 -1.67
C SER A 89 13.98 -0.61 -2.85
N GLU A 90 13.91 -1.44 -3.88
CA GLU A 90 12.97 -1.24 -5.00
C GLU A 90 11.58 -1.77 -4.63
N PRO A 91 10.51 -1.13 -5.13
CA PRO A 91 9.15 -1.66 -4.99
C PRO A 91 9.04 -3.03 -5.67
N ARG A 92 8.32 -3.96 -5.03
CA ARG A 92 8.16 -5.32 -5.55
C ARG A 92 6.79 -5.91 -5.23
N PHE A 93 6.40 -6.87 -6.06
CA PHE A 93 5.30 -7.76 -5.75
C PHE A 93 5.78 -8.93 -4.88
N ALA A 94 4.93 -9.37 -3.97
CA ALA A 94 5.20 -10.51 -3.09
C ALA A 94 3.93 -11.32 -2.82
N VAL A 95 4.13 -12.52 -2.28
CA VAL A 95 3.07 -13.40 -1.78
C VAL A 95 3.31 -13.59 -0.29
N LEU A 96 2.59 -12.83 0.53
CA LEU A 96 2.73 -12.91 1.98
C LEU A 96 1.78 -13.96 2.58
N ARG A 97 0.59 -14.17 2.02
CA ARG A 97 -0.48 -15.06 2.57
C ARG A 97 -1.00 -14.67 3.96
N GLN A 98 -0.37 -13.71 4.63
CA GLN A 98 -0.75 -13.14 5.92
C GLN A 98 -1.25 -11.70 5.76
N ALA A 99 -2.04 -11.25 6.73
CA ALA A 99 -2.65 -9.93 6.80
C ALA A 99 -1.69 -8.85 7.30
N VAL A 100 -0.48 -8.76 6.75
CA VAL A 100 0.57 -7.82 7.24
C VAL A 100 0.19 -6.37 7.02
N PHE A 101 -0.36 -6.03 5.85
CA PHE A 101 -0.77 -4.65 5.51
C PHE A 101 -2.26 -4.42 5.75
N ARG A 102 -2.90 -5.32 6.50
CA ARG A 102 -4.32 -5.25 6.81
C ARG A 102 -4.50 -5.08 8.30
N LEU A 103 -5.40 -4.18 8.66
CA LEU A 103 -5.85 -4.12 10.04
C LEU A 103 -6.76 -5.33 10.30
N ALA A 104 -6.52 -6.00 11.41
CA ALA A 104 -7.37 -7.07 11.91
C ALA A 104 -7.34 -7.07 13.45
N PRO A 105 -8.47 -7.34 14.12
CA PRO A 105 -9.76 -7.77 13.56
C PRO A 105 -10.62 -6.61 13.02
N GLU A 106 -10.22 -5.36 13.27
CA GLU A 106 -10.95 -4.17 12.82
C GLU A 106 -10.65 -3.82 11.36
N GLU A 107 -11.57 -3.12 10.70
CA GLU A 107 -11.31 -2.59 9.37
C GLU A 107 -10.55 -1.26 9.46
N ALA A 108 -9.51 -1.11 8.65
CA ALA A 108 -8.73 0.11 8.63
C ALA A 108 -9.56 1.29 8.10
N LYS A 109 -9.32 2.47 8.68
CA LYS A 109 -9.98 3.71 8.28
C LYS A 109 -9.77 4.00 6.80
N VAL A 110 -10.82 4.47 6.13
CA VAL A 110 -10.75 4.84 4.71
C VAL A 110 -9.90 6.10 4.54
N LEU A 111 -8.88 6.03 3.67
CA LEU A 111 -8.13 7.20 3.21
C LEU A 111 -8.86 7.81 2.01
N PRO A 112 -9.41 9.04 2.09
CA PRO A 112 -10.23 9.61 1.02
C PRO A 112 -9.45 9.80 -0.30
N TYR A 113 -10.18 9.93 -1.40
CA TYR A 113 -9.57 10.26 -2.69
C TYR A 113 -8.80 11.57 -2.63
N ASN A 114 -7.72 11.65 -3.42
CA ASN A 114 -6.80 12.78 -3.49
C ASN A 114 -6.23 13.16 -2.10
N THR A 115 -6.04 12.16 -1.25
CA THR A 115 -5.46 12.34 0.09
C THR A 115 -4.18 11.51 0.23
N SER A 116 -3.13 12.11 0.76
CA SER A 116 -1.85 11.49 1.09
C SER A 116 -1.73 11.26 2.59
N LEU A 117 -1.35 10.05 2.94
CA LEU A 117 -0.90 9.64 4.26
C LEU A 117 0.62 9.57 4.23
N SER A 118 1.28 10.46 4.97
CA SER A 118 2.73 10.46 5.14
C SER A 118 3.07 10.04 6.56
N ALA A 119 3.83 8.96 6.69
CA ALA A 119 4.31 8.48 7.97
C ALA A 119 5.69 7.84 7.81
N ASP A 120 6.58 8.11 8.77
CA ASP A 120 7.89 7.45 8.83
C ASP A 120 8.73 7.62 7.53
N GLY A 121 8.53 8.71 6.77
CA GLY A 121 9.24 8.92 5.51
C GLY A 121 8.74 8.06 4.35
N PHE A 122 7.57 7.44 4.49
CA PHE A 122 6.76 6.92 3.39
C PHE A 122 5.55 7.82 3.17
N THR A 123 5.24 8.09 1.91
CA THR A 123 4.04 8.82 1.51
C THR A 123 3.17 7.96 0.61
N CYS A 124 2.00 7.59 1.10
CA CYS A 124 0.98 6.87 0.34
C CYS A 124 -0.18 7.79 -0.03
N THR A 125 -0.56 7.86 -1.30
CA THR A 125 -1.65 8.71 -1.81
C THR A 125 -2.73 7.86 -2.44
N ALA A 126 -3.96 8.02 -1.96
CA ALA A 126 -5.14 7.45 -2.60
C ALA A 126 -5.65 8.38 -3.70
N ARG A 127 -5.88 7.83 -4.89
CA ARG A 127 -6.44 8.51 -6.06
C ARG A 127 -7.65 7.75 -6.56
N ASP A 128 -8.49 8.42 -7.36
CA ASP A 128 -9.58 7.77 -8.11
C ASP A 128 -9.07 6.50 -8.83
N SER A 129 -7.93 6.65 -9.49
CA SER A 129 -7.34 5.62 -10.32
C SER A 129 -6.67 4.51 -9.52
N GLY A 130 -6.47 4.65 -8.21
CA GLY A 130 -5.80 3.63 -7.40
C GLY A 130 -4.99 4.22 -6.26
N LEU A 131 -3.77 3.70 -6.06
CA LEU A 131 -2.92 4.11 -4.96
C LEU A 131 -1.46 4.19 -5.38
N SER A 132 -0.73 5.16 -4.83
CA SER A 132 0.71 5.23 -4.93
C SER A 132 1.36 5.29 -3.56
N CYS A 133 2.45 4.58 -3.33
CA CYS A 133 3.30 4.72 -2.13
C CYS A 133 4.74 4.99 -2.56
N THR A 134 5.39 5.92 -1.87
CA THR A 134 6.76 6.36 -2.17
C THR A 134 7.56 6.39 -0.88
N ASP A 135 8.80 5.91 -0.92
CA ASP A 135 9.83 6.18 0.08
C ASP A 135 10.41 7.56 -0.22
N ASP A 136 10.15 8.53 0.67
CA ASP A 136 10.56 9.92 0.50
C ASP A 136 12.08 10.08 0.49
N THR A 137 12.81 9.13 1.10
CA THR A 137 14.27 9.13 1.19
C THR A 137 14.90 8.73 -0.14
N SER A 138 14.48 7.58 -0.67
CA SER A 138 15.04 7.02 -1.91
C SER A 138 14.35 7.54 -3.16
N ARG A 139 13.20 8.20 -3.01
CA ARG A 139 12.30 8.64 -4.08
C ARG A 139 11.79 7.50 -4.96
N ARG A 140 11.97 6.26 -4.50
CA ARG A 140 11.42 5.05 -5.12
C ARG A 140 10.02 4.80 -4.61
N GLY A 141 9.22 4.14 -5.41
CA GLY A 141 7.83 3.89 -5.06
C GLY A 141 7.08 3.12 -6.12
N PHE A 142 5.85 2.79 -5.79
CA PHE A 142 4.94 2.16 -6.74
C PHE A 142 3.66 2.95 -6.82
N ALA A 143 3.01 2.86 -7.97
CA ALA A 143 1.62 3.21 -8.15
C ALA A 143 0.90 2.06 -8.83
N PHE A 144 -0.32 1.77 -8.41
CA PHE A 144 -1.09 0.67 -8.98
C PHE A 144 -2.58 0.99 -9.01
N SER A 145 -3.26 0.36 -9.95
CA SER A 145 -4.68 0.45 -10.22
C SER A 145 -5.22 -0.92 -10.63
N THR A 146 -6.52 -1.00 -10.89
CA THR A 146 -7.07 -2.19 -11.55
C THR A 146 -6.56 -2.35 -12.99
N GLU A 147 -6.15 -1.25 -13.63
CA GLU A 147 -5.74 -1.21 -15.03
C GLU A 147 -4.26 -1.50 -15.26
N GLY A 148 -3.41 -1.29 -14.24
CA GLY A 148 -1.97 -1.51 -14.34
C GLY A 148 -1.20 -1.07 -13.10
N PHE A 149 0.12 -1.10 -13.20
CA PHE A 149 1.03 -0.60 -12.17
C PHE A 149 2.26 0.06 -12.81
N SER A 150 2.92 0.89 -12.03
CA SER A 150 4.19 1.52 -12.34
C SER A 150 5.08 1.49 -11.11
N MET A 151 6.36 1.23 -11.30
CA MET A 151 7.38 1.18 -10.27
C MET A 151 8.50 2.15 -10.68
N ASN A 152 9.00 2.93 -9.73
CA ASN A 152 10.05 3.93 -9.93
C ASN A 152 11.10 3.86 -8.82
#